data_AF-A7HLJ4-F1
#
_entry.id   AF-A7HLJ4-F1
#
_cell.length_a   1.000
_cell.length_b   1.000
_cell.length_c   1.000
_cell.angle_alpha   90.00
_cell.angle_beta   90.00
_cell.angle_gamma   90.00
#
_symmetry.space_group_name_H-M   'P 1'
#
loop_
_entity.id
_entity.type
_entity.pdbx_description
1 polymer ?
#
loop_
_entity_poly.entity_id
_entity_poly.type
_entity_poly.pdbx_seq_one_letter_code
_entity_poly.pdbx_strand_id
1 'polypeptide(L)'
;MINFASLDLSYIKDLISYVITNWYVILPVAVFFYLLPNIVEPLTIFGLGFLLGAVYVQPLVFNFVGKFYPEIVTLFNQNSTIIIIIFAILFGIILYGLYKSLIFIGSMALAFVGVLFIFNTFAGPEFGWYIRIAVGLIIGIIAGSFSVKNSAKFVGFVAVAVSSFVISVVSLAFIKSYLFKFNDFIFLWAILILSLIIFFLRINLLWRKDK
;
A
#
# COMPACT_ATOMS: atom_id res chain seq x y z
N MET A 1 19.63 5.75 18.92
CA MET A 1 19.63 6.60 17.71
C MET A 1 19.06 5.74 16.59
N ILE A 2 17.76 5.88 16.25
CA ILE A 2 17.19 5.11 15.14
C ILE A 2 17.65 5.80 13.87
N ASN A 3 18.55 5.15 13.14
CA ASN A 3 19.20 5.70 11.95
C ASN A 3 18.22 5.58 10.77
N PHE A 4 17.28 6.52 10.67
CA PHE A 4 16.31 6.58 9.55
C PHE A 4 16.97 6.93 8.20
N ALA A 5 18.28 7.21 8.19
CA ALA A 5 19.03 7.66 7.01
C ALA A 5 19.59 6.52 6.14
N SER A 6 19.60 5.27 6.62
CA SER A 6 19.82 4.11 5.75
C SER A 6 18.46 3.52 5.36
N LEU A 7 17.73 4.22 4.49
CA LEU A 7 16.93 3.50 3.50
C LEU A 7 17.93 2.67 2.71
N ASP A 8 18.21 1.48 3.22
CA ASP A 8 19.24 0.63 2.68
C ASP A 8 18.86 0.36 1.23
N LEU A 9 19.73 0.76 0.30
CA LEU A 9 19.45 0.70 -1.14
C LEU A 9 19.11 -0.75 -1.55
N SER A 10 19.53 -1.72 -0.74
CA SER A 10 19.14 -3.12 -0.79
C SER A 10 17.62 -3.31 -0.84
N TYR A 11 16.83 -2.72 0.06
CA TYR A 11 15.38 -2.91 0.10
C TYR A 11 14.68 -2.37 -1.15
N ILE A 12 15.15 -1.25 -1.69
CA ILE A 12 14.60 -0.68 -2.93
C ILE A 12 14.94 -1.60 -4.12
N LYS A 13 16.17 -2.13 -4.16
CA LYS A 13 16.59 -3.10 -5.18
C LYS A 13 15.80 -4.40 -5.08
N ASP A 14 15.54 -4.90 -3.88
CA ASP A 14 14.74 -6.11 -3.66
C ASP A 14 13.29 -5.91 -4.10
N LEU A 15 12.69 -4.77 -3.78
CA LEU A 15 11.36 -4.41 -4.24
C LEU A 15 11.30 -4.34 -5.78
N ILE A 16 12.28 -3.68 -6.41
CA ILE A 16 12.39 -3.58 -7.87
C ILE A 16 12.53 -4.99 -8.48
N SER A 17 13.40 -5.83 -7.90
CA SER A 17 13.59 -7.21 -8.35
C SER A 17 12.29 -8.00 -8.26
N TYR A 18 11.57 -7.91 -7.14
CA TYR A 18 10.29 -8.57 -6.95
C TYR A 18 9.24 -8.14 -7.97
N VAL A 19 9.16 -6.83 -8.26
CA VAL A 19 8.26 -6.26 -9.28
C VAL A 19 8.60 -6.79 -10.67
N ILE A 20 9.89 -6.86 -11.01
CA ILE A 20 10.35 -7.36 -12.31
C ILE A 20 10.07 -8.87 -12.44
N THR A 21 10.35 -9.67 -11.41
CA THR A 21 10.11 -11.12 -11.44
C THR A 21 8.62 -11.46 -11.63
N ASN A 22 7.73 -10.68 -11.02
CA ASN A 22 6.29 -10.92 -11.05
C ASN A 22 5.53 -9.93 -11.97
N TRP A 23 6.23 -9.36 -12.96
CA TRP A 23 5.70 -8.28 -13.80
C TRP A 23 4.37 -8.65 -14.48
N TYR A 24 4.19 -9.91 -14.87
CA TYR A 24 3.02 -10.40 -15.60
C TYR A 24 1.72 -10.33 -14.78
N VAL A 25 1.79 -10.35 -13.44
CA VAL A 25 0.63 -10.11 -12.55
C VAL A 25 0.60 -8.65 -12.10
N ILE A 26 1.76 -8.12 -11.71
CA ILE A 26 1.86 -6.81 -11.08
C ILE A 26 1.54 -5.67 -12.06
N LEU A 27 1.99 -5.77 -13.32
CA LEU A 27 1.76 -4.72 -14.32
C LEU A 27 0.26 -4.56 -14.66
N PRO A 28 -0.52 -5.62 -14.98
CA PRO A 28 -1.95 -5.47 -15.21
C PRO A 28 -2.70 -4.84 -14.04
N VAL A 29 -2.37 -5.23 -12.80
CA VAL A 29 -2.96 -4.66 -11.59
C VAL A 29 -2.62 -3.19 -11.44
N ALA A 30 -1.34 -2.82 -11.65
CA ALA A 30 -0.91 -1.43 -11.60
C ALA A 30 -1.57 -0.58 -12.69
N VAL A 31 -1.67 -1.07 -13.92
CA VAL A 31 -2.39 -0.38 -15.00
C VAL A 31 -3.87 -0.20 -14.65
N PHE A 32 -4.52 -1.23 -14.11
CA PHE A 32 -5.91 -1.15 -13.67
C PHE A 32 -6.11 -0.08 -12.58
N PHE A 33 -5.27 -0.06 -11.54
CA PHE A 33 -5.33 0.94 -10.46
C PHE A 33 -4.99 2.35 -10.94
N TYR A 34 -4.07 2.48 -11.89
CA TYR A 34 -3.75 3.75 -12.52
C TYR A 34 -4.95 4.32 -13.31
N LEU A 35 -5.65 3.45 -14.06
CA LEU A 35 -6.79 3.85 -14.90
C LEU A 35 -8.09 4.03 -14.11
N LEU A 36 -8.30 3.30 -13.01
CA LEU A 36 -9.55 3.30 -12.24
C LEU A 36 -9.29 3.50 -10.74
N PRO A 37 -8.67 4.62 -10.32
CA PRO A 37 -8.29 4.86 -8.93
C PRO A 37 -9.50 4.91 -7.97
N ASN A 38 -10.67 5.32 -8.47
CA ASN A 38 -11.90 5.40 -7.67
C ASN A 38 -12.43 4.02 -7.23
N ILE A 39 -12.03 2.94 -7.91
CA ILE A 39 -12.44 1.56 -7.58
C ILE A 39 -11.45 0.93 -6.59
N VAL A 40 -10.29 1.53 -6.37
CA VAL A 40 -9.23 0.94 -5.54
C VAL A 40 -9.67 0.84 -4.09
N GLU A 41 -10.33 1.84 -3.54
CA GLU A 41 -10.83 1.79 -2.16
C GLU A 41 -11.78 0.60 -1.92
N PRO A 42 -12.91 0.44 -2.63
CA PRO A 42 -13.77 -0.71 -2.40
C PRO A 42 -13.06 -2.03 -2.70
N LEU A 43 -12.27 -2.11 -3.79
CA LEU A 43 -11.62 -3.36 -4.18
C LEU A 43 -10.54 -3.80 -3.18
N THR A 44 -9.80 -2.86 -2.60
CA THR A 44 -8.81 -3.16 -1.55
C THR A 44 -9.48 -3.56 -0.24
N ILE A 45 -10.58 -2.91 0.16
CA ILE A 45 -11.34 -3.30 1.37
C ILE A 45 -11.89 -4.71 1.23
N PHE A 46 -12.56 -5.01 0.11
CA PHE A 46 -13.11 -6.34 -0.14
C PHE A 46 -12.01 -7.38 -0.31
N GLY A 47 -10.95 -7.07 -1.06
CA GLY A 47 -9.82 -7.99 -1.29
C GLY A 47 -9.08 -8.33 0.00
N LEU A 48 -8.76 -7.33 0.83
CA LEU A 48 -8.11 -7.55 2.13
C LEU A 48 -9.03 -8.28 3.10
N GLY A 49 -10.31 -7.92 3.14
CA GLY A 49 -11.29 -8.62 3.98
C GLY A 49 -11.43 -10.08 3.59
N PHE A 50 -11.48 -10.36 2.29
CA PHE A 50 -11.53 -11.72 1.76
C PHE A 50 -10.27 -12.51 2.14
N LEU A 51 -9.08 -11.95 1.90
CA LEU A 51 -7.82 -12.61 2.21
C LEU A 51 -7.65 -12.86 3.72
N LEU A 52 -7.94 -11.87 4.56
CA LEU A 52 -7.85 -12.02 6.01
C LEU A 52 -8.86 -13.06 6.52
N GLY A 53 -10.11 -13.00 6.04
CA GLY A 53 -11.14 -13.97 6.40
C GLY A 53 -10.78 -15.40 5.99
N ALA A 54 -10.39 -15.60 4.74
CA ALA A 54 -10.12 -16.91 4.17
C ALA A 54 -8.79 -17.52 4.64
N VAL A 55 -7.71 -16.73 4.65
CA VAL A 55 -6.34 -17.25 4.84
C VAL A 55 -5.92 -17.24 6.30
N TYR A 56 -6.39 -16.29 7.10
CA TYR A 56 -5.94 -16.14 8.49
C TYR A 56 -7.02 -16.50 9.50
N VAL A 57 -8.21 -15.93 9.39
CA VAL A 57 -9.25 -16.07 10.41
C VAL A 57 -9.86 -17.47 10.38
N GLN A 58 -10.27 -17.95 9.20
CA GLN A 58 -10.88 -19.27 9.05
C GLN A 58 -10.02 -20.39 9.67
N PRO A 59 -8.71 -20.51 9.37
CA PRO A 59 -7.91 -21.58 9.98
C PRO A 59 -7.68 -21.37 11.48
N LEU A 60 -7.59 -20.13 11.96
CA LEU A 60 -7.47 -19.85 13.40
C LEU A 60 -8.72 -20.28 14.16
N VAL A 61 -9.90 -19.91 13.67
CA VAL A 61 -11.18 -20.29 14.27
C VAL A 61 -11.36 -21.79 14.21
N PHE A 62 -11.02 -22.41 13.07
CA PHE A 62 -11.09 -23.86 12.91
C PHE A 62 -10.17 -24.61 13.90
N ASN A 63 -8.92 -24.17 14.04
CA ASN A 63 -7.97 -24.75 14.99
C ASN A 63 -8.41 -24.55 16.44
N PHE A 64 -9.05 -23.42 16.75
CA PHE A 64 -9.57 -23.17 18.09
C PHE A 64 -10.79 -24.04 18.40
N VAL A 65 -11.79 -24.06 17.52
CA VAL A 65 -13.02 -24.84 17.70
C VAL A 65 -12.70 -26.34 17.71
N GLY A 66 -11.80 -26.80 16.85
CA GLY A 66 -11.40 -28.21 16.78
C GLY A 66 -10.72 -28.74 18.04
N LYS A 67 -10.13 -27.87 18.88
CA LYS A 67 -9.59 -28.27 20.18
C LYS A 67 -10.67 -28.61 21.21
N PHE A 68 -11.83 -27.96 21.12
CA PHE A 68 -12.91 -28.13 22.10
C PHE A 68 -14.04 -29.03 21.58
N TYR A 69 -14.23 -29.07 20.26
CA TYR A 69 -15.31 -29.80 19.60
C TYR A 69 -14.79 -30.51 18.34
N PRO A 70 -14.07 -31.64 18.49
CA PRO A 70 -13.47 -32.37 17.37
C PRO A 70 -14.50 -32.92 16.37
N GLU A 71 -15.74 -33.18 16.81
CA GLU A 71 -16.83 -33.64 15.94
C GLU A 71 -17.30 -32.58 14.93
N ILE A 72 -17.08 -31.29 15.22
CA ILE A 72 -17.45 -30.18 14.33
C ILE A 72 -16.44 -30.07 13.16
N VAL A 73 -15.20 -30.52 13.36
CA VAL A 73 -14.10 -30.46 12.37
C VAL A 73 -14.46 -31.22 11.09
N THR A 74 -15.14 -32.36 11.21
CA THR A 74 -15.52 -33.19 10.06
C THR A 74 -16.58 -32.52 9.19
N LEU A 75 -17.59 -31.88 9.79
CA LEU A 75 -18.60 -31.07 9.09
C LEU A 75 -17.97 -29.86 8.38
N PHE A 76 -16.97 -29.25 9.00
CA PHE A 76 -16.25 -28.12 8.44
C PHE A 76 -15.40 -28.54 7.22
N ASN A 77 -14.73 -29.68 7.28
CA ASN A 77 -13.94 -30.20 6.16
C ASN A 77 -14.81 -30.57 4.96
N GLN A 78 -16.01 -31.12 5.19
CA GLN A 78 -16.97 -31.45 4.14
C GLN A 78 -17.52 -30.21 3.42
N ASN A 79 -17.59 -29.07 4.11
CA ASN A 79 -18.17 -27.82 3.59
C ASN A 79 -17.14 -26.67 3.51
N SER A 80 -15.85 -27.01 3.39
CA SER A 80 -14.74 -26.07 3.55
C SER A 80 -14.87 -24.82 2.66
N THR A 81 -15.24 -25.00 1.39
CA THR A 81 -15.44 -23.89 0.44
C THR A 81 -16.54 -22.93 0.89
N ILE A 82 -17.68 -23.44 1.35
CA ILE A 82 -18.81 -22.62 1.80
C ILE A 82 -18.41 -21.83 3.05
N ILE A 83 -17.72 -22.48 3.98
CA ILE A 83 -17.25 -21.86 5.22
C ILE A 83 -16.22 -20.77 4.92
N ILE A 84 -15.26 -21.02 4.02
CA ILE A 84 -14.28 -20.02 3.59
C ILE A 84 -15.00 -18.77 3.04
N ILE A 85 -16.01 -18.96 2.19
CA ILE A 85 -16.80 -17.86 1.63
C ILE A 85 -17.52 -17.07 2.73
N ILE A 86 -18.13 -17.76 3.71
CA ILE A 86 -18.80 -17.10 4.85
C ILE A 86 -17.82 -16.26 5.65
N PHE A 87 -16.66 -16.82 6.04
CA PHE A 87 -15.64 -16.07 6.79
C PHE A 87 -15.09 -14.90 5.99
N ALA A 88 -14.87 -15.08 4.69
CA ALA A 88 -14.40 -14.02 3.80
C ALA A 88 -15.41 -12.86 3.68
N ILE A 89 -16.70 -13.15 3.53
CA ILE A 89 -17.76 -12.13 3.47
C ILE A 89 -17.89 -11.41 4.83
N LEU A 90 -17.94 -12.16 5.93
CA LEU A 90 -18.03 -11.59 7.28
C LEU A 90 -16.85 -10.64 7.55
N PHE A 91 -15.63 -11.05 7.23
CA PHE A 91 -14.46 -10.20 7.40
C PHE A 91 -14.44 -9.01 6.43
N GLY A 92 -14.93 -9.17 5.20
CA GLY A 92 -15.17 -8.04 4.29
C GLY A 92 -16.07 -6.97 4.92
N ILE A 93 -17.17 -7.38 5.56
CA ILE A 93 -18.10 -6.47 6.24
C ILE A 93 -17.43 -5.79 7.45
N ILE A 94 -16.73 -6.56 8.29
CA ILE A 94 -16.02 -6.03 9.45
C ILE A 94 -14.97 -5.00 9.02
N LEU A 95 -14.19 -5.32 7.98
CA LEU A 95 -13.14 -4.43 7.47
C LEU A 95 -13.74 -3.19 6.81
N TYR A 96 -14.91 -3.30 6.18
CA TYR A 96 -15.70 -2.14 5.74
C TYR A 96 -16.22 -1.28 6.92
N GLY A 97 -16.47 -1.85 8.10
CA GLY A 97 -16.74 -1.06 9.30
C GLY A 97 -15.49 -0.31 9.80
N LEU A 98 -14.32 -0.91 9.66
CA LEU A 98 -13.06 -0.44 10.24
C LEU A 98 -12.18 0.38 9.28
N TYR A 99 -12.46 0.40 7.98
CA TYR A 99 -11.54 0.96 6.98
C TYR A 99 -11.21 2.43 7.25
N LYS A 100 -12.16 3.22 7.76
CA LYS A 100 -11.91 4.63 8.10
C LYS A 100 -10.85 4.77 9.19
N SER A 101 -10.88 3.90 10.20
CA SER A 101 -9.85 3.86 11.23
C SER A 101 -8.50 3.39 10.68
N LEU A 102 -8.49 2.43 9.74
CA LEU A 102 -7.27 2.01 9.07
C LEU A 102 -6.65 3.13 8.21
N ILE A 103 -7.48 3.85 7.46
CA ILE A 103 -7.04 5.01 6.68
C ILE A 103 -6.50 6.11 7.59
N PHE A 104 -7.17 6.38 8.72
CA PHE A 104 -6.70 7.35 9.71
C PHE A 104 -5.30 7.00 10.22
N ILE A 105 -5.11 5.75 10.68
CA ILE A 105 -3.84 5.29 11.25
C ILE A 105 -2.76 5.28 10.17
N GLY A 106 -3.08 4.79 8.96
CA GLY A 106 -2.15 4.72 7.84
C GLY A 106 -1.66 6.11 7.40
N SER A 107 -2.57 7.07 7.23
CA SER A 107 -2.17 8.42 6.83
C SER A 107 -1.52 9.20 7.96
N MET A 108 -1.92 8.97 9.22
CA MET A 108 -1.21 9.51 10.39
C MET A 108 0.23 9.02 10.44
N ALA A 109 0.46 7.73 10.25
CA ALA A 109 1.81 7.15 10.23
C ALA A 109 2.64 7.69 9.06
N LEU A 110 2.07 7.77 7.86
CA LEU A 110 2.76 8.31 6.68
C LEU A 110 3.17 9.78 6.88
N ALA A 111 2.26 10.62 7.37
CA ALA A 111 2.55 12.02 7.64
C ALA A 111 3.56 12.19 8.79
N PHE A 112 3.43 11.40 9.87
CA PHE A 112 4.39 11.37 10.97
C PHE A 112 5.82 11.06 10.47
N VAL A 113 5.96 9.99 9.69
CA VAL A 113 7.25 9.59 9.10
C VAL A 113 7.77 10.66 8.14
N GLY A 114 6.90 11.24 7.30
CA GLY A 114 7.28 12.31 6.39
C GLY A 114 7.82 13.55 7.11
N VAL A 115 7.20 13.96 8.21
CA VAL A 115 7.67 15.07 9.04
C VAL A 115 9.01 14.75 9.68
N LEU A 116 9.18 13.56 10.27
CA LEU A 116 10.46 13.14 10.82
C LEU A 116 11.57 13.13 9.77
N PHE A 117 11.27 12.68 8.55
CA PHE A 117 12.20 12.71 7.43
C PHE A 117 12.63 14.15 7.08
N ILE A 118 11.68 15.10 7.00
CA ILE A 118 11.98 16.51 6.74
C ILE A 118 12.86 17.09 7.84
N PHE A 119 12.53 16.86 9.10
CA PHE A 119 13.34 17.36 10.22
C PHE A 119 14.77 16.79 10.20
N ASN A 120 14.92 15.50 9.91
CA ASN A 120 16.24 14.86 9.86
C ASN A 120 17.07 15.31 8.65
N THR A 121 16.43 15.63 7.53
CA THR A 121 17.12 15.99 6.29
C THR A 121 17.45 17.48 6.21
N PHE A 122 16.54 18.35 6.65
CA PHE A 122 16.62 19.79 6.41
C PHE A 122 16.80 20.63 7.68
N ALA A 123 16.31 20.17 8.84
CA ALA A 123 16.27 20.98 10.06
C ALA A 123 17.46 20.74 11.01
N GLY A 124 18.40 19.85 10.66
CA GLY A 124 19.61 19.57 11.43
C GLY A 124 19.34 18.99 12.84
N PRO A 125 20.39 18.76 13.66
CA PRO A 125 20.25 18.27 15.04
C PRO A 125 19.70 19.32 16.02
N GLU A 126 19.53 20.58 15.61
CA GLU A 126 19.24 21.72 16.49
C GLU A 126 17.89 21.62 17.22
N PHE A 127 16.89 20.99 16.61
CA PHE A 127 15.63 20.70 17.29
C PHE A 127 15.74 19.45 18.15
N GLY A 128 15.40 19.58 19.44
CA GLY A 128 15.30 18.45 20.36
C GLY A 128 14.35 17.35 19.85
N TRP A 129 14.68 16.09 20.11
CA TRP A 129 13.93 14.92 19.61
C TRP A 129 12.43 14.96 19.97
N TYR A 130 12.10 15.52 21.14
CA TYR A 130 10.74 15.71 21.63
C TYR A 130 9.92 16.67 20.75
N ILE A 131 10.54 17.74 20.22
CA ILE A 131 9.87 18.68 19.31
C ILE A 131 9.51 17.98 17.99
N ARG A 132 10.44 17.19 17.45
CA ARG A 132 10.23 16.46 16.19
C ARG A 132 9.06 15.48 16.31
N ILE A 133 8.98 14.74 17.41
CA ILE A 133 7.88 13.81 17.67
C ILE A 133 6.58 14.57 17.88
N ALA A 134 6.58 15.65 18.68
CA ALA A 134 5.38 16.44 18.94
C ALA A 134 4.79 17.03 17.65
N VAL A 135 5.62 17.67 16.82
CA VAL A 135 5.21 18.24 15.52
C VAL A 135 4.75 17.12 14.57
N GLY A 136 5.48 16.00 14.53
CA GLY A 136 5.10 14.83 13.75
C GLY A 136 3.72 14.29 14.14
N LEU A 137 3.43 14.18 15.44
CA LEU A 137 2.13 13.69 15.93
C LEU A 137 1.00 14.65 15.58
N ILE A 138 1.21 15.96 15.76
CA ILE A 138 0.20 16.98 15.44
C ILE A 138 -0.14 16.93 13.94
N ILE A 139 0.88 16.98 13.08
CA ILE A 139 0.69 16.92 11.63
C ILE A 139 0.10 15.56 11.22
N GLY A 140 0.54 14.48 11.86
CA GLY A 140 0.00 13.13 11.68
C GLY A 140 -1.49 13.06 11.96
N ILE A 141 -1.96 13.58 13.09
CA ILE A 141 -3.38 13.59 13.46
C ILE A 141 -4.21 14.44 12.49
N ILE A 142 -3.68 15.59 12.06
CA ILE A 142 -4.34 16.46 11.07
C ILE A 142 -4.47 15.72 9.73
N ALA A 143 -3.39 15.12 9.24
CA ALA A 143 -3.40 14.33 8.01
C ALA A 143 -4.34 13.12 8.11
N GLY A 144 -4.30 12.40 9.23
CA GLY A 144 -5.25 11.36 9.64
C GLY A 144 -6.69 11.79 9.42
N SER A 145 -7.06 12.88 10.09
CA SER A 145 -8.41 13.42 10.08
C SER A 145 -8.86 13.88 8.68
N PHE A 146 -7.94 14.49 7.91
CA PHE A 146 -8.24 14.96 6.57
C PHE A 146 -8.42 13.81 5.57
N SER A 147 -7.59 12.77 5.66
CA SER A 147 -7.67 11.58 4.80
C SER A 147 -8.97 10.81 5.01
N VAL A 148 -9.49 10.72 6.25
CA VAL A 148 -10.78 10.04 6.51
C VAL A 148 -11.96 10.73 5.82
N LYS A 149 -11.96 12.07 5.75
CA LYS A 149 -13.02 12.84 5.07
C LYS A 149 -12.99 12.67 3.55
N ASN A 150 -11.81 12.46 2.99
CA ASN A 150 -11.57 12.33 1.55
C ASN A 150 -10.96 10.97 1.20
N SER A 151 -11.42 9.88 1.83
CA SER A 151 -10.79 8.56 1.78
C SER A 151 -10.59 8.05 0.35
N ALA A 152 -11.63 8.16 -0.48
CA ALA A 152 -11.58 7.78 -1.90
C ALA A 152 -10.49 8.53 -2.68
N LYS A 153 -10.37 9.85 -2.46
CA LYS A 153 -9.36 10.67 -3.12
C LYS A 153 -7.96 10.33 -2.62
N PHE A 154 -7.80 10.09 -1.32
CA PHE A 154 -6.53 9.72 -0.72
C PHE A 154 -6.04 8.34 -1.19
N VAL A 155 -6.89 7.31 -1.10
CA VAL A 155 -6.55 5.95 -1.56
C VAL A 155 -6.27 5.96 -3.06
N GLY A 156 -7.09 6.67 -3.85
CA GLY A 156 -6.85 6.83 -5.29
C GLY A 156 -5.52 7.52 -5.59
N PHE A 157 -5.15 8.56 -4.84
CA PHE A 157 -3.86 9.24 -4.99
C PHE A 157 -2.68 8.30 -4.70
N VAL A 158 -2.73 7.56 -3.60
CA VAL A 158 -1.70 6.57 -3.24
C VAL A 158 -1.62 5.47 -4.30
N ALA A 159 -2.76 4.98 -4.78
CA ALA A 159 -2.83 3.96 -5.80
C ALA A 159 -2.18 4.42 -7.12
N VAL A 160 -2.43 5.66 -7.54
CA VAL A 160 -1.78 6.24 -8.73
C VAL A 160 -0.28 6.40 -8.51
N ALA A 161 0.18 6.81 -7.32
CA ALA A 161 1.61 6.91 -7.00
C ALA A 161 2.32 5.55 -7.12
N VAL A 162 1.79 4.53 -6.45
CA VAL A 162 2.35 3.17 -6.48
C VAL A 162 2.31 2.59 -7.89
N SER A 163 1.19 2.76 -8.59
CA SER A 163 1.04 2.25 -9.96
C SER A 163 2.00 2.92 -10.94
N SER A 164 2.21 4.24 -10.81
CA SER A 164 3.15 4.99 -11.65
C SER A 164 4.59 4.52 -11.43
N PHE A 165 4.96 4.22 -10.18
CA PHE A 165 6.25 3.61 -9.86
C PHE A 165 6.39 2.23 -10.51
N VAL A 166 5.41 1.34 -10.33
CA VAL A 166 5.42 -0.02 -10.89
C VAL A 166 5.51 -0.01 -12.42
N ILE A 167 4.67 0.80 -13.08
CA ILE A 167 4.69 0.93 -14.55
C ILE A 167 6.06 1.40 -15.02
N SER A 168 6.67 2.35 -14.32
CA SER A 168 8.00 2.87 -14.66
C SER A 168 9.10 1.82 -14.48
N VAL A 169 9.07 1.08 -13.37
CA VAL A 169 10.01 -0.01 -13.09
C VAL A 169 9.94 -1.06 -14.20
N VAL A 170 8.75 -1.54 -14.51
CA VAL A 170 8.57 -2.60 -15.52
C VAL A 170 8.98 -2.08 -16.90
N SER A 171 8.51 -0.91 -17.30
CA SER A 171 8.84 -0.32 -18.61
C SER A 171 10.35 -0.15 -18.80
N LEU A 172 11.05 0.41 -17.80
CA LEU A 172 12.49 0.61 -17.88
C LEU A 172 13.26 -0.70 -17.75
N ALA A 173 12.76 -1.70 -17.02
CA ALA A 173 13.37 -3.02 -16.97
C ALA A 173 13.34 -3.71 -18.35
N PHE A 174 12.23 -3.59 -19.08
CA PHE A 174 12.15 -4.03 -20.47
C PHE A 174 13.11 -3.25 -21.38
N ILE A 175 13.17 -1.93 -21.26
CA ILE A 175 14.13 -1.12 -22.04
C ILE A 175 15.58 -1.52 -21.72
N LYS A 176 15.91 -1.75 -20.44
CA LYS A 176 17.26 -2.15 -20.01
C LYS A 176 17.66 -3.53 -20.55
N SER A 177 16.71 -4.47 -20.63
CA SER A 177 16.97 -5.82 -21.10
C SER A 177 17.04 -5.94 -22.63
N TYR A 178 16.23 -5.17 -23.36
CA TYR A 178 16.10 -5.33 -24.82
C TYR A 178 16.74 -4.21 -25.66
N LEU A 179 16.94 -3.00 -25.13
CA LEU A 179 17.37 -1.84 -25.91
C LEU A 179 18.70 -1.23 -25.45
N PHE A 180 18.92 -1.03 -24.14
CA PHE A 180 20.07 -0.27 -23.63
C PHE A 180 20.66 -0.83 -22.33
N LYS A 181 21.98 -0.95 -22.25
CA LYS A 181 22.67 -1.29 -20.99
C LYS A 181 22.87 -0.03 -20.14
N PHE A 182 21.96 0.21 -19.19
CA PHE A 182 22.12 1.29 -18.21
C PHE A 182 23.00 0.87 -17.02
N ASN A 183 23.78 1.82 -16.51
CA ASN A 183 24.32 1.74 -15.15
C ASN A 183 23.15 1.78 -14.13
N ASP A 184 23.26 1.04 -13.05
CA ASP A 184 22.25 0.94 -12.00
C ASP A 184 21.88 2.30 -11.40
N PHE A 185 22.84 3.23 -11.28
CA PHE A 185 22.56 4.58 -10.82
C PHE A 185 21.61 5.33 -11.76
N ILE A 186 21.91 5.33 -13.06
CA ILE A 186 21.10 5.99 -14.10
C ILE A 186 19.72 5.32 -14.18
N PHE A 187 19.68 4.01 -14.03
CA PHE A 187 18.44 3.24 -14.03
C PHE A 187 17.49 3.65 -12.91
N LEU A 188 17.98 3.79 -11.67
CA LEU A 188 17.17 4.23 -10.53
C LEU A 188 16.63 5.66 -10.71
N TRP A 189 17.46 6.57 -11.21
CA TRP A 189 17.03 7.94 -11.50
C TRP A 189 15.99 7.99 -12.62
N ALA A 190 16.17 7.19 -13.68
CA ALA A 190 15.20 7.09 -14.76
C ALA A 190 13.85 6.58 -14.26
N ILE A 191 13.84 5.57 -13.36
CA ILE A 191 12.61 5.08 -12.72
C ILE A 191 11.92 6.19 -11.97
N LEU A 192 12.66 6.94 -11.15
CA LEU A 192 12.10 8.02 -10.35
C LEU A 192 11.51 9.12 -11.23
N ILE A 193 12.25 9.61 -12.23
CA ILE A 193 11.80 10.66 -13.14
C ILE A 193 10.56 10.20 -13.93
N LEU A 194 10.60 9.00 -14.50
CA LEU A 194 9.48 8.46 -15.28
C LEU A 194 8.23 8.28 -14.40
N SER A 195 8.42 7.80 -13.16
CA SER A 195 7.31 7.61 -12.22
C SER A 195 6.63 8.93 -11.87
N LEU A 196 7.40 10.00 -11.68
CA LEU A 196 6.87 11.34 -11.44
C LEU A 196 6.10 11.87 -12.65
N ILE A 197 6.63 11.70 -13.86
CA ILE A 197 5.95 12.12 -15.09
C ILE A 197 4.60 11.42 -15.23
N ILE A 198 4.59 10.09 -15.13
CA ILE A 198 3.36 9.27 -15.24
C ILE A 198 2.35 9.67 -14.15
N PHE A 199 2.84 9.87 -12.92
CA PHE A 199 2.02 10.31 -11.80
C PHE A 199 1.35 11.67 -12.02
N PHE A 200 2.13 12.69 -12.40
CA PHE A 200 1.61 14.04 -12.65
C PHE A 200 0.66 14.10 -13.83
N LEU A 201 0.94 13.35 -14.90
CA LEU A 201 0.03 13.23 -16.05
C LEU A 201 -1.36 12.75 -15.60
N ARG A 202 -1.41 11.74 -14.74
CA ARG A 202 -2.68 11.18 -14.29
C ARG A 202 -3.42 12.08 -13.32
N ILE A 203 -2.72 12.65 -12.35
CA ILE A 203 -3.34 13.53 -11.36
C ILE A 203 -3.94 14.76 -12.04
N ASN A 204 -3.24 15.35 -13.00
CA ASN A 204 -3.77 16.47 -13.77
C ASN A 204 -5.07 16.11 -14.51
N LEU A 205 -5.18 14.88 -15.04
CA LEU A 205 -6.40 14.40 -15.71
C LEU A 205 -7.55 14.13 -14.73
N LEU A 206 -7.25 13.62 -13.54
CA LEU A 206 -8.27 13.31 -12.52
C LEU A 206 -8.85 14.58 -11.89
N TRP A 207 -8.00 15.57 -11.58
CA TRP A 207 -8.42 16.76 -10.82
C TRP A 207 -8.91 17.92 -11.69
N ARG A 208 -8.70 17.86 -13.01
CA ARG A 208 -9.22 18.86 -13.95
C ARG A 208 -10.69 18.66 -14.30
N LYS A 209 -11.29 17.50 -13.99
CA LYS A 209 -12.71 17.21 -14.24
C LYS A 209 -13.69 17.90 -13.29
N ASP A 210 -13.19 18.45 -12.18
CA ASP A 210 -13.99 19.18 -11.19
C ASP A 210 -14.00 20.72 -11.43
N LYS A 211 -13.52 21.19 -12.59
CA LYS A 211 -13.58 22.58 -13.06
C LYS A 211 -14.28 22.66 -14.41
#